data_AF-A0A846T425-F1
#
_entry.id   AF-A0A846T425-F1
#
_cell.length_a   1.000
_cell.length_b   1.000
_cell.length_c   1.000
_cell.angle_alpha   90.00
_cell.angle_beta   90.00
_cell.angle_gamma   90.00
#
_symmetry.space_group_name_H-M   'P 1'
#
loop_
_entity.id
_entity.type
_entity.pdbx_description
1 polymer ?
#
loop_
_entity_poly.entity_id
_entity_poly.type
_entity_poly.pdbx_seq_one_letter_code
_entity_poly.pdbx_strand_id
1 'polypeptide(L)'
;MALAFLKNPTLPTKEEARLAAESSRKLAAIIGHGDAARLRLVDGDDEITVPISTIRLLADILDQMAQGNAVSLVPIGHTLTTQQAADLLNVSRPYLVKLLESGKISFTKVGRHRRIKYEDLLAYREKIDEISRQAVDELSRLGQELGMND
;
A
#
# COMPACT_ATOMS: atom_id res chain seq x y z
N MET A 1 15.26 -15.74 -9.63
CA MET A 1 15.83 -14.44 -9.22
C MET A 1 14.87 -13.31 -9.60
N ALA A 2 13.85 -13.07 -8.77
CA ALA A 2 12.89 -11.96 -8.93
C ALA A 2 12.17 -11.71 -7.60
N LEU A 3 12.92 -11.20 -6.62
CA LEU A 3 12.44 -10.74 -5.31
C LEU A 3 12.95 -9.32 -5.02
N ALA A 4 13.43 -8.58 -6.02
CA ALA A 4 14.11 -7.30 -5.80
C ALA A 4 13.19 -6.14 -5.38
N PHE A 5 11.86 -6.31 -5.42
CA PHE A 5 10.89 -5.25 -5.07
C PHE A 5 10.19 -5.46 -3.73
N LEU A 6 10.26 -6.66 -3.15
CA LEU A 6 9.88 -6.90 -1.76
C LEU A 6 11.18 -7.10 -0.99
N LYS A 7 11.94 -6.02 -0.75
CA LYS A 7 12.85 -6.04 0.41
C LYS A 7 11.94 -6.35 1.60
N ASN A 8 12.12 -7.49 2.25
CA ASN A 8 11.34 -7.93 3.39
C ASN A 8 11.12 -6.74 4.33
N PRO A 9 9.92 -6.14 4.34
CA PRO A 9 9.72 -4.96 5.14
C PRO A 9 9.80 -5.43 6.59
N THR A 10 10.84 -4.99 7.28
CA THR A 10 11.07 -5.38 8.67
C THR A 10 10.11 -4.58 9.54
N LEU A 11 9.50 -5.26 10.51
CA LEU A 11 8.71 -4.57 11.52
C LEU A 11 9.63 -3.61 12.28
N PRO A 12 9.21 -2.35 12.50
CA PRO A 12 9.99 -1.42 13.30
C PRO A 12 10.08 -1.94 14.73
N THR A 13 11.25 -1.76 15.34
CA THR A 13 11.44 -1.93 16.78
C THR A 13 10.61 -0.89 17.56
N LYS A 14 10.42 -1.12 18.86
CA LYS A 14 9.70 -0.17 19.72
C LYS A 14 10.34 1.22 19.72
N GLU A 15 11.66 1.30 19.70
CA GLU A 15 12.38 2.58 19.63
C GLU A 15 12.21 3.27 18.27
N GLU A 16 12.28 2.52 17.16
CA GLU A 16 12.04 3.07 15.82
C GLU A 16 10.60 3.58 15.68
N ALA A 17 9.60 2.85 16.18
CA ALA A 17 8.21 3.30 16.16
C ALA A 17 8.02 4.59 16.98
N ARG A 18 8.65 4.67 18.17
CA ARG A 18 8.60 5.88 19.00
C ARG A 18 9.25 7.08 18.31
N LEU A 19 10.43 6.88 17.73
CA LEU A 19 11.15 7.93 16.98
C LEU A 19 10.37 8.37 15.74
N ALA A 20 9.75 7.43 15.03
CA ALA A 20 8.91 7.71 13.87
C ALA A 20 7.68 8.54 14.24
N ALA A 21 7.04 8.25 15.39
CA ALA A 21 5.91 9.01 15.88
C ALA A 21 6.29 10.48 16.20
N GLU A 22 7.44 10.69 16.85
CA GLU A 22 7.94 12.03 17.15
C GLU A 22 8.31 12.80 15.86
N SER A 23 9.03 12.12 14.96
CA SER A 23 9.50 12.71 13.70
C SER A 23 8.35 13.05 12.76
N SER A 24 7.35 12.17 12.65
CA SER A 24 6.14 12.39 11.84
C SER A 24 5.40 13.65 12.30
N ARG A 25 5.19 13.83 13.62
CA ARG A 25 4.54 15.03 14.16
C ARG A 25 5.32 16.31 13.86
N LYS A 26 6.64 16.30 14.06
CA LYS A 26 7.50 17.46 13.75
C LYS A 26 7.47 17.78 12.26
N LEU A 27 7.56 16.74 11.43
CA LEU A 27 7.56 16.86 9.98
C LEU A 27 6.22 17.41 9.47
N ALA A 28 5.09 16.91 9.97
CA ALA A 28 3.76 17.40 9.62
C ALA A 28 3.56 18.89 9.99
N ALA A 29 4.19 19.37 11.08
CA ALA A 29 4.10 20.76 11.50
C ALA A 29 4.91 21.73 10.60
N ILE A 30 5.93 21.25 9.88
CA ILE A 30 6.81 22.06 9.03
C ILE A 30 6.54 21.90 7.52
N ILE A 31 5.77 20.88 7.12
CA ILE A 31 5.41 20.67 5.71
C ILE A 31 4.37 21.70 5.25
N GLY A 32 4.67 22.37 4.14
CA GLY A 32 3.87 23.45 3.53
C GLY A 32 4.74 24.69 3.45
N HIS A 33 4.98 25.34 2.31
CA HIS A 33 4.02 26.14 1.54
C HIS A 33 4.50 26.30 0.06
N GLY A 34 5.34 25.40 -0.46
CA GLY A 34 5.95 25.50 -1.79
C GLY A 34 6.30 24.16 -2.45
N ASP A 35 6.97 24.20 -3.61
CA ASP A 35 7.18 23.04 -4.48
C ASP A 35 8.32 22.09 -4.04
N ALA A 36 9.25 22.59 -3.22
CA ALA A 36 10.40 21.85 -2.75
C ALA A 36 10.70 22.12 -1.27
N ALA A 37 11.44 21.21 -0.65
CA ALA A 37 11.98 21.37 0.70
C ALA A 37 13.45 20.97 0.74
N ARG A 38 14.18 21.52 1.72
CA ARG A 38 15.56 21.12 2.02
C ARG A 38 15.56 20.20 3.22
N LEU A 39 16.24 19.07 3.10
CA LEU A 39 16.41 18.08 4.15
C LEU A 39 17.89 18.02 4.53
N ARG A 40 18.20 18.14 5.82
CA ARG A 40 19.54 17.92 6.35
C ARG A 40 19.58 16.59 7.09
N LEU A 41 20.51 15.72 6.71
CA LEU A 41 20.78 14.48 7.44
C LEU A 41 21.85 14.74 8.48
N VAL A 42 21.54 14.49 9.75
CA VAL A 42 22.52 14.57 10.85
C VAL A 42 23.08 13.17 11.10
N ASP A 43 23.73 12.65 10.05
CA ASP A 43 24.50 11.41 9.99
C ASP A 43 25.48 11.58 8.81
N GLY A 44 26.29 12.64 8.91
CA GLY A 44 26.98 13.29 7.79
C GLY A 44 26.77 14.81 7.82
N ASP A 45 27.25 15.53 6.80
CA ASP A 45 27.12 16.99 6.69
C ASP A 45 26.44 17.45 5.38
N ASP A 46 25.78 16.52 4.68
CA ASP A 46 25.14 16.79 3.40
C ASP A 46 23.70 17.34 3.55
N GLU A 47 23.39 18.32 2.71
CA GLU A 47 22.05 18.88 2.53
C GLU A 47 21.55 18.54 1.12
N ILE A 48 20.32 18.03 1.02
CA ILE A 48 19.69 17.72 -0.26
C ILE A 48 18.39 18.50 -0.44
N THR A 49 18.12 18.89 -1.67
CA THR A 49 16.82 19.47 -2.06
C THR A 49 15.98 18.38 -2.69
N VAL A 50 14.75 18.22 -2.19
CA VAL A 50 13.82 17.19 -2.67
C VAL A 50 12.45 17.80 -2.98
N PRO A 51 11.68 17.19 -3.90
CA PRO A 51 10.29 17.60 -4.13
C PRO A 51 9.46 17.52 -2.85
N ILE A 52 8.49 18.43 -2.70
CA ILE A 52 7.60 18.42 -1.54
C ILE A 52 6.79 17.12 -1.46
N SER A 53 6.49 16.48 -2.60
CA SER A 53 5.82 15.19 -2.66
C SER A 53 6.64 14.07 -2.00
N THR A 54 7.96 14.09 -2.12
CA THR A 54 8.85 13.13 -1.45
C THR A 54 8.79 13.28 0.06
N ILE A 55 8.72 14.53 0.55
CA ILE A 55 8.60 14.80 1.98
C ILE A 55 7.25 14.34 2.54
N ARG A 56 6.16 14.50 1.77
CA ARG A 56 4.84 13.96 2.15
C ARG A 56 4.87 12.44 2.26
N LEU A 57 5.48 11.75 1.28
CA LEU A 57 5.66 10.30 1.36
C LEU A 57 6.50 9.88 2.59
N LEU A 58 7.54 10.64 2.93
CA LEU A 58 8.30 10.39 4.15
C LEU A 58 7.43 10.51 5.42
N ALA A 59 6.54 11.50 5.48
CA ALA A 59 5.59 11.63 6.58
C ALA A 59 4.67 10.41 6.70
N ASP A 60 4.13 9.93 5.57
CA ASP A 60 3.30 8.72 5.52
C ASP A 60 4.07 7.47 5.99
N ILE A 61 5.33 7.31 5.55
CA ILE A 61 6.20 6.21 5.97
C ILE A 61 6.41 6.25 7.49
N LEU A 62 6.72 7.43 8.05
CA LEU A 62 6.94 7.59 9.48
C LEU A 62 5.67 7.32 10.29
N ASP A 63 4.50 7.72 9.79
CA ASP A 63 3.22 7.41 10.43
C ASP A 63 2.93 5.90 10.46
N GLN A 64 3.16 5.20 9.35
CA GLN A 64 3.03 3.74 9.32
C GLN A 64 4.01 3.05 10.28
N MET A 65 5.27 3.49 10.33
CA MET A 65 6.24 2.95 11.28
C MET A 65 5.85 3.23 12.74
N ALA A 66 5.27 4.40 13.02
CA ALA A 66 4.77 4.75 14.35
C ALA A 66 3.64 3.81 14.83
N GLN A 67 2.83 3.32 13.90
CA GLN A 67 1.77 2.34 14.16
C GLN A 67 2.29 0.90 14.28
N GLY A 68 3.59 0.67 14.09
CA GLY A 68 4.19 -0.66 14.11
C GLY A 68 4.10 -1.41 12.78
N ASN A 69 3.70 -0.73 11.71
CA ASN A 69 3.54 -1.35 10.40
C ASN A 69 4.87 -1.41 9.65
N ALA A 70 5.09 -2.51 8.94
CA ALA A 70 6.21 -2.63 8.01
C ALA A 70 5.86 -1.90 6.71
N VAL A 71 6.80 -1.13 6.16
CA VAL A 71 6.56 -0.27 4.99
C VAL A 71 7.36 -0.74 3.77
N SER A 72 6.73 -0.73 2.60
CA SER A 72 7.37 -1.05 1.32
C SER A 72 6.96 -0.06 0.23
N LEU A 73 7.91 0.36 -0.61
CA LEU A 73 7.66 1.25 -1.74
C LEU A 73 7.48 0.42 -3.02
N VAL A 74 6.35 0.59 -3.69
CA VAL A 74 6.02 -0.08 -4.94
C VAL A 74 5.93 0.96 -6.07
N PRO A 75 6.83 0.93 -7.08
CA PRO A 75 6.78 1.84 -8.21
C PRO A 75 5.51 1.65 -9.06
N ILE A 76 4.74 2.72 -9.29
CA ILE A 76 3.41 2.66 -9.93
C ILE A 76 3.47 2.51 -11.48
N GLY A 77 4.63 2.69 -12.12
CA GLY A 77 4.75 2.62 -13.59
C GLY A 77 4.97 1.23 -14.20
N HIS A 78 5.05 0.16 -13.39
CA HIS A 78 5.47 -1.15 -13.88
C HIS A 78 4.35 -2.17 -13.84
N THR A 79 4.35 -3.07 -14.82
CA THR A 79 3.51 -4.26 -14.77
C THR A 79 4.05 -5.24 -13.74
N LEU A 80 3.18 -5.70 -12.85
CA LEU A 80 3.40 -6.71 -11.84
C LEU A 80 3.45 -8.11 -12.46
N THR A 81 4.26 -8.98 -11.88
CA THR A 81 4.15 -10.43 -12.08
C THR A 81 2.91 -10.98 -11.38
N THR A 82 2.48 -12.19 -11.77
CA THR A 82 1.38 -12.88 -11.08
C THR A 82 1.68 -13.20 -9.61
N GLN A 83 2.95 -13.34 -9.23
CA GLN A 83 3.29 -13.52 -7.82
C GLN A 83 3.10 -12.21 -7.05
N GLN A 84 3.71 -11.12 -7.52
CA GLN A 84 3.57 -9.80 -6.88
C GLN A 84 2.10 -9.35 -6.76
N ALA A 85 1.31 -9.55 -7.81
CA ALA A 85 -0.11 -9.22 -7.77
C ALA A 85 -0.92 -10.09 -6.80
N ALA A 86 -0.52 -11.36 -6.61
CA ALA A 86 -1.18 -12.25 -5.67
C ALA A 86 -0.84 -11.86 -4.22
N ASP A 87 0.43 -11.52 -3.98
CA ASP A 87 0.92 -11.04 -2.68
C ASP A 87 0.20 -9.73 -2.29
N LEU A 88 0.06 -8.79 -3.23
CA LEU A 88 -0.64 -7.51 -2.99
C LEU A 88 -2.14 -7.65 -2.72
N LEU A 89 -2.79 -8.67 -3.30
CA LEU A 89 -4.20 -9.00 -3.01
C LEU A 89 -4.36 -9.94 -1.81
N ASN A 90 -3.25 -10.38 -1.19
CA ASN A 90 -3.24 -11.36 -0.11
C ASN A 90 -3.98 -12.67 -0.47
N VAL A 91 -3.77 -13.16 -1.71
CA VAL A 91 -4.39 -14.39 -2.23
C VAL A 91 -3.34 -15.36 -2.77
N SER A 92 -3.74 -16.61 -2.98
CA SER A 92 -2.85 -17.58 -3.63
C SER A 92 -2.62 -17.24 -5.12
N ARG A 93 -1.40 -17.48 -5.63
CA ARG A 93 -1.08 -17.31 -7.05
C ARG A 93 -2.02 -18.08 -7.99
N PRO A 94 -2.41 -19.35 -7.72
CA PRO A 94 -3.39 -20.04 -8.57
C PRO A 94 -4.75 -19.34 -8.61
N TYR A 95 -5.21 -18.77 -7.50
CA TYR A 95 -6.46 -18.01 -7.46
C TYR A 95 -6.37 -16.74 -8.31
N LEU A 96 -5.28 -15.97 -8.19
CA LEU A 96 -5.06 -14.81 -9.06
C LEU A 96 -5.09 -15.22 -10.54
N VAL A 97 -4.43 -16.32 -10.92
CA VAL A 97 -4.43 -16.78 -12.33
C VAL A 97 -5.85 -17.05 -12.82
N LYS A 98 -6.73 -17.64 -11.99
CA LYS A 98 -8.15 -17.83 -12.34
C LYS A 98 -8.88 -16.49 -12.56
N LEU A 99 -8.60 -15.47 -11.74
CA LEU A 99 -9.18 -14.13 -11.91
C LEU A 99 -8.75 -13.49 -13.23
N LEU A 100 -7.47 -13.64 -13.61
CA LEU A 100 -6.95 -13.13 -14.87
C LEU A 100 -7.58 -13.87 -16.07
N GLU A 101 -7.66 -15.20 -16.01
CA GLU A 101 -8.22 -16.00 -17.10
C GLU A 101 -9.74 -15.84 -17.26
N SER A 102 -10.44 -15.50 -16.18
CA SER A 102 -11.87 -15.15 -16.21
C SER A 102 -12.14 -13.69 -16.61
N GLY A 103 -11.09 -12.90 -16.92
CA GLY A 103 -11.21 -11.51 -17.35
C GLY A 103 -11.63 -10.54 -16.25
N LYS A 104 -11.55 -10.95 -14.98
CA LYS A 104 -11.88 -10.08 -13.84
C LYS A 104 -10.82 -8.99 -13.60
N ILE A 105 -9.59 -9.25 -14.02
CA ILE A 105 -8.46 -8.32 -13.95
C ILE A 105 -7.76 -8.34 -15.31
N SER A 106 -7.55 -7.16 -15.88
CA SER A 106 -6.82 -7.01 -17.14
C SER A 106 -5.37 -7.45 -17.01
N PHE A 107 -4.84 -8.11 -18.04
CA PHE A 107 -3.44 -8.49 -18.09
C PHE A 107 -2.93 -8.52 -19.52
N THR A 108 -1.61 -8.37 -19.67
CA THR A 108 -0.90 -8.58 -20.92
C THR A 108 0.01 -9.80 -20.82
N LYS A 109 0.31 -10.42 -21.96
CA LYS A 109 1.33 -11.47 -22.02
C LYS A 109 2.63 -10.88 -22.54
N VAL A 110 3.72 -11.10 -21.81
CA VAL A 110 5.08 -10.83 -22.25
C VAL A 110 5.77 -12.19 -22.40
N GLY A 111 5.85 -12.67 -23.63
CA GLY A 111 6.21 -14.06 -23.92
C GLY A 111 5.21 -15.04 -23.29
N ARG A 112 5.70 -15.95 -22.43
CA ARG A 112 4.88 -16.93 -21.71
C ARG A 112 4.31 -16.40 -20.38
N HIS A 113 4.73 -15.23 -19.93
CA HIS A 113 4.38 -14.71 -18.62
C HIS A 113 3.26 -13.68 -18.69
N ARG A 114 2.35 -13.74 -17.73
CA ARG A 114 1.32 -12.70 -17.53
C ARG A 114 1.91 -11.51 -16.77
N ARG A 115 1.43 -10.32 -17.12
CA ARG A 115 1.82 -9.03 -16.57
C ARG A 115 0.57 -8.22 -16.29
N ILE A 116 0.44 -7.70 -15.08
CA ILE A 116 -0.75 -7.01 -14.60
C ILE A 116 -0.35 -5.58 -14.30
N LYS A 117 -1.04 -4.58 -14.83
CA LYS A 117 -0.73 -3.22 -14.43
C LYS A 117 -1.18 -2.99 -12.99
N TYR A 118 -0.42 -2.19 -12.24
CA TYR A 118 -0.79 -1.88 -10.85
C TYR A 118 -2.17 -1.22 -10.74
N GLU A 119 -2.50 -0.32 -11.67
CA GLU A 119 -3.82 0.34 -11.78
C GLU A 119 -4.98 -0.67 -11.88
N ASP A 120 -4.83 -1.69 -12.74
CA ASP A 120 -5.86 -2.72 -12.93
C ASP A 120 -6.06 -3.57 -11.66
N LEU A 121 -4.98 -3.81 -10.92
CA LEU A 121 -5.03 -4.57 -9.67
C LEU A 121 -5.72 -3.78 -8.55
N LEU A 122 -5.42 -2.49 -8.43
CA LEU A 122 -6.06 -1.62 -7.45
C LEU A 122 -7.55 -1.45 -7.72
N ALA A 123 -7.93 -1.21 -8.98
CA ALA A 123 -9.33 -1.08 -9.37
C ALA A 123 -10.13 -2.35 -9.04
N TYR A 124 -9.53 -3.53 -9.20
CA TYR A 124 -10.15 -4.78 -8.77
C TYR A 124 -10.33 -4.85 -7.26
N ARG A 125 -9.29 -4.51 -6.48
CA ARG A 125 -9.35 -4.52 -5.00
C ARG A 125 -10.46 -3.61 -4.49
N GLU A 126 -10.51 -2.37 -4.95
CA GLU A 126 -11.51 -1.39 -4.54
C GLU A 126 -12.94 -1.89 -4.81
N LYS A 127 -13.16 -2.52 -5.97
CA LYS A 127 -14.45 -3.13 -6.30
C LYS A 127 -14.84 -4.26 -5.35
N ILE A 128 -13.89 -5.11 -4.96
CA ILE A 128 -14.15 -6.21 -4.01
C ILE A 128 -14.40 -5.66 -2.60
N ASP A 129 -13.63 -4.67 -2.16
CA ASP A 129 -13.81 -4.05 -0.85
C ASP A 129 -15.20 -3.40 -0.74
N GLU A 130 -15.68 -2.78 -1.82
CA GLU A 130 -17.03 -2.20 -1.88
C GLU A 130 -18.12 -3.27 -1.78
N ILE A 131 -18.00 -4.38 -2.53
CA ILE A 131 -18.95 -5.49 -2.44
C ILE A 131 -18.94 -6.09 -1.03
N SER A 132 -17.77 -6.21 -0.41
CA SER A 132 -17.64 -6.73 0.95
C SER A 132 -18.32 -5.81 1.98
N ARG A 133 -18.18 -4.49 1.85
CA ARG A 133 -18.88 -3.52 2.72
C ARG A 133 -20.39 -3.67 2.59
N GLN A 134 -20.91 -3.69 1.36
CA GLN A 134 -22.35 -3.84 1.11
C GLN A 134 -22.92 -5.14 1.69
N ALA A 135 -22.17 -6.25 1.60
CA ALA A 135 -22.60 -7.52 2.17
C ALA A 135 -22.66 -7.49 3.71
N VAL A 136 -21.71 -6.83 4.36
CA VAL A 136 -21.69 -6.66 5.83
C VAL A 136 -22.86 -5.78 6.30
N ASP A 137 -23.14 -4.71 5.58
CA ASP A 137 -24.27 -3.83 5.88
C ASP A 137 -25.60 -4.58 5.76
N GLU A 138 -25.75 -5.41 4.71
CA GLU A 138 -26.94 -6.23 4.50
C GLU A 138 -27.12 -7.29 5.59
N LEU A 139 -26.05 -7.97 6.00
CA LEU A 139 -26.10 -8.93 7.11
C LEU A 139 -26.48 -8.24 8.42
N SER A 140 -25.99 -7.02 8.65
CA SER A 140 -26.33 -6.23 9.84
C SER A 140 -27.80 -5.82 9.85
N ARG A 141 -28.32 -5.39 8.69
CA ARG A 141 -29.75 -5.05 8.50
C ARG A 141 -30.65 -6.26 8.76
N LEU A 142 -30.35 -7.40 8.15
CA LEU A 142 -31.12 -8.64 8.35
C LEU A 142 -31.08 -9.11 9.81
N GLY A 143 -29.93 -8.97 10.49
CA GLY A 143 -29.81 -9.27 11.91
C GLY A 143 -30.66 -8.36 12.81
N GLN A 144 -30.77 -7.07 12.49
CA GLN A 144 -31.66 -6.14 13.19
C GLN A 144 -33.14 -6.47 12.95
N GLU A 145 -33.53 -6.75 11.70
CA GLU A 145 -34.91 -7.15 11.37
C GLU A 145 -35.33 -8.45 12.06
N LEU A 146 -34.41 -9.41 12.25
CA LEU A 146 -34.68 -10.66 12.97
C LEU A 146 -34.72 -10.48 14.49
N GLY A 147 -33.93 -9.56 15.07
CA GLY A 147 -33.92 -9.26 16.50
C GLY A 147 -35.00 -8.26 16.96
N MET A 148 -35.76 -7.67 16.03
CA MET A 148 -36.91 -6.78 16.31
C MET A 148 -38.26 -7.51 16.32
N ASN A 149 -38.28 -8.84 16.15
CA ASN A 149 -39.48 -9.68 16.15
C ASN A 149 -39.63 -10.56 17.41
N ASP A 150 -38.84 -10.30 18.46
CA ASP A 150 -38.98 -10.86 19.82
C ASP A 150 -39.38 -9.74 20.81
#